data_AF-A0AAE7EM83-F1
#
_entry.id   AF-A0AAE7EM83-F1
#
_cell.length_a   1.000
_cell.length_b   1.000
_cell.length_c   1.000
_cell.angle_alpha   90.00
_cell.angle_beta   90.00
_cell.angle_gamma   90.00
#
_symmetry.space_group_name_H-M   'P 1'
#
loop_
_entity.id
_entity.type
_entity.pdbx_description
1 polymer ?
#
loop_
_entity_poly.entity_id
_entity_poly.type
_entity_poly.pdbx_seq_one_letter_code
_entity_poly.pdbx_strand_id
1 'polypeptide(L)'
;MPCHYPAQYAFDSESDAWQITLRDFPEQQAACYKREDAELEAQESLLTAIAIEMEEGRPVPAASALQSGDIALHLPVLVKLKLELHNHMLSSNTSKALLARQMGFNGAQIDRLLDVAYASKVEALEQALFLLGYEVHTTVVAIRQPSE
;
A
#
# COMPACT_ATOMS: atom_id res chain seq x y z
N MET A 1 -4.60 -10.25 -8.89
CA MET A 1 -3.90 -10.24 -7.58
C MET A 1 -4.87 -9.79 -6.51
N PRO A 2 -4.73 -10.25 -5.24
CA PRO A 2 -5.57 -9.75 -4.16
C PRO A 2 -5.41 -8.23 -4.04
N CYS A 3 -6.54 -7.52 -4.03
CA CYS A 3 -6.61 -6.07 -3.82
C CYS A 3 -6.79 -5.72 -2.33
N HIS A 4 -6.59 -6.69 -1.43
CA HIS A 4 -6.77 -6.52 0.01
C HIS A 4 -5.61 -7.13 0.79
N TYR A 5 -5.13 -6.41 1.79
CA TYR A 5 -4.22 -6.93 2.82
C TYR A 5 -5.03 -7.48 4.02
N PRO A 6 -4.58 -8.57 4.65
CA PRO A 6 -5.21 -9.09 5.85
C PRO A 6 -4.82 -8.27 7.08
N ALA A 7 -5.81 -7.93 7.89
CA ALA A 7 -5.61 -7.41 9.24
C ALA A 7 -6.47 -8.16 10.25
N GLN A 8 -6.02 -8.18 11.50
CA GLN A 8 -6.77 -8.72 12.62
C GLN A 8 -6.79 -7.70 13.74
N TYR A 9 -7.83 -7.75 14.59
CA TYR A 9 -7.84 -7.00 15.83
C TYR A 9 -8.25 -7.88 17.01
N ALA A 10 -7.71 -7.57 18.18
CA ALA A 10 -8.07 -8.20 19.44
C ALA A 10 -8.11 -7.15 20.54
N PHE A 11 -9.07 -7.27 21.46
CA PHE A 11 -9.10 -6.42 22.64
C PHE A 11 -8.02 -6.87 23.62
N ASP A 12 -7.21 -5.94 24.08
CA ASP A 12 -6.20 -6.14 25.11
C ASP A 12 -6.62 -5.42 26.40
N SER A 13 -6.82 -6.20 27.46
CA SER A 13 -7.26 -5.68 28.76
C SER A 13 -6.18 -4.93 29.53
N GLU A 14 -4.89 -5.11 29.19
CA GLU A 14 -3.81 -4.38 29.85
C GLU A 14 -3.72 -2.93 29.34
N SER A 15 -3.85 -2.74 28.03
CA SER A 15 -3.89 -1.42 27.40
C SER A 15 -5.28 -0.77 27.34
N ASP A 16 -6.35 -1.51 27.67
CA ASP A 16 -7.75 -1.10 27.50
C ASP A 16 -8.05 -0.61 26.07
N ALA A 17 -7.49 -1.30 25.08
CA ALA A 17 -7.55 -0.94 23.68
C ALA A 17 -7.68 -2.15 22.75
N TRP A 18 -8.14 -1.92 21.53
CA TRP A 18 -8.16 -2.89 20.45
C TRP A 18 -6.84 -2.83 19.70
N GLN A 19 -6.01 -3.85 19.86
CA GLN A 19 -4.73 -3.99 19.16
C GLN A 19 -4.98 -4.53 17.76
N ILE A 20 -4.35 -3.90 16.76
CA ILE A 20 -4.48 -4.25 15.34
C ILE A 20 -3.16 -4.85 14.88
N THR A 21 -3.24 -5.97 14.17
CA THR A 21 -2.08 -6.67 13.61
C THR A 21 -2.21 -6.73 12.10
N LEU A 22 -1.20 -6.21 11.39
CA LEU A 22 -1.03 -6.34 9.95
C LEU A 22 -0.06 -7.50 9.69
N ARG A 23 -0.55 -8.62 9.16
CA ARG A 23 0.27 -9.84 9.01
C ARG A 23 1.50 -9.61 8.14
N ASP A 24 1.35 -8.81 7.09
CA ASP A 24 2.43 -8.51 6.15
C ASP A 24 3.35 -7.39 6.65
N PHE A 25 2.99 -6.68 7.72
CA PHE A 25 3.77 -5.60 8.32
C PHE A 25 3.87 -5.80 9.85
N PRO A 26 4.60 -6.82 10.32
CA PRO A 26 4.62 -7.20 11.74
C PRO A 26 5.23 -6.14 12.66
N GLU A 27 6.00 -5.20 12.12
CA GLU A 27 6.59 -4.08 12.88
C GLU A 27 5.63 -2.90 13.04
N GLN A 28 4.55 -2.83 12.24
CA GLN A 28 3.55 -1.78 12.34
C GLN A 28 2.69 -2.01 13.60
N GLN A 29 2.73 -1.05 14.50
CA GLN A 29 1.87 -1.02 15.68
C GLN A 29 0.67 -0.12 15.41
N ALA A 30 -0.52 -0.59 15.78
CA ALA A 30 -1.78 0.10 15.57
C ALA A 30 -2.78 -0.31 16.65
N ALA A 31 -3.52 0.66 17.19
CA ALA A 31 -4.54 0.38 18.19
C ALA A 31 -5.62 1.47 18.21
N CYS A 32 -6.84 1.11 18.60
CA CYS A 32 -7.92 2.05 18.82
C CYS A 32 -8.69 1.75 20.12
N TYR A 33 -9.34 2.75 20.71
CA TYR A 33 -10.07 2.59 21.97
C TYR A 33 -11.50 2.11 21.79
N LYS A 34 -12.04 2.18 20.57
CA LYS A 34 -13.36 1.67 20.25
C LYS A 34 -13.29 0.64 19.15
N ARG A 35 -14.05 -0.44 19.32
CA ARG A 35 -14.14 -1.52 18.34
C ARG A 35 -14.58 -1.02 16.96
N GLU A 36 -15.52 -0.07 16.93
CA GLU A 36 -16.07 0.51 15.69
C GLU A 36 -15.02 1.23 14.84
N ASP A 37 -13.92 1.68 15.45
CA ASP A 37 -12.83 2.38 14.76
C ASP A 37 -11.76 1.41 14.21
N ALA A 38 -11.81 0.11 14.56
CA ALA A 38 -10.73 -0.84 14.28
C ALA A 38 -10.45 -1.01 12.79
N GLU A 39 -11.48 -1.02 11.93
CA GLU A 39 -11.29 -1.13 10.48
C GLU A 39 -10.67 0.13 9.87
N LEU A 40 -11.10 1.31 10.34
CA LEU A 40 -10.56 2.60 9.89
C LEU A 40 -9.08 2.72 10.29
N GLU A 41 -8.77 2.46 11.56
CA GLU A 41 -7.41 2.51 12.09
C GLU A 41 -6.50 1.51 11.37
N ALA A 42 -7.00 0.30 11.09
CA ALA A 42 -6.27 -0.71 10.33
C ALA A 42 -5.97 -0.25 8.89
N GLN A 43 -6.94 0.41 8.24
CA GLN A 43 -6.78 0.96 6.89
C GLN A 43 -5.73 2.08 6.83
N GLU A 44 -5.75 3.00 7.80
CA GLU A 44 -4.76 4.09 7.90
C GLU A 44 -3.37 3.55 8.24
N SER A 45 -3.30 2.58 9.14
CA SER A 45 -2.06 1.91 9.54
C SER A 45 -1.42 1.13 8.38
N LEU A 46 -2.21 0.52 7.50
CA LEU A 46 -1.69 -0.12 6.29
C LEU A 46 -1.00 0.89 5.36
N LEU A 47 -1.64 2.04 5.11
CA LEU A 47 -1.05 3.07 4.25
C LEU A 47 0.24 3.65 4.87
N THR A 48 0.24 3.81 6.19
CA THR A 48 1.41 4.25 6.95
C THR A 48 2.56 3.24 6.86
N ALA A 49 2.28 1.96 7.06
CA ALA A 49 3.29 0.91 6.97
C ALA A 49 3.91 0.83 5.56
N ILE A 50 3.09 0.93 4.51
CA ILE A 50 3.58 0.99 3.13
C ILE A 50 4.47 2.21 2.91
N ALA A 51 4.07 3.38 3.40
CA ALA A 51 4.85 4.61 3.29
C ALA A 51 6.23 4.45 3.94
N ILE A 52 6.27 3.89 5.15
CA ILE A 52 7.52 3.64 5.91
C ILE A 52 8.46 2.72 5.12
N GLU A 53 7.98 1.57 4.65
CA GLU A 53 8.80 0.65 3.84
C GLU A 53 9.38 1.35 2.60
N MET A 54 8.57 2.16 1.92
CA MET A 54 8.99 2.89 0.72
C MET A 54 10.02 3.99 1.04
N GLU A 55 9.82 4.76 2.11
CA GLU A 55 10.73 5.81 2.57
C GLU A 55 12.08 5.25 3.00
N GLU A 56 12.07 4.08 3.65
CA GLU A 56 13.28 3.40 4.10
C GLU A 56 13.96 2.58 3.00
N GLY A 57 13.44 2.61 1.77
CA GLY A 57 14.05 1.93 0.62
C GLY A 57 13.95 0.40 0.71
N ARG A 58 12.98 -0.12 1.45
CA ARG A 58 12.75 -1.56 1.65
C ARG A 58 11.64 -2.09 0.74
N PRO A 59 11.69 -3.38 0.36
CA PRO A 59 10.66 -3.96 -0.47
C PRO A 59 9.34 -4.05 0.31
N VAL A 60 8.26 -3.57 -0.28
CA VAL A 60 6.93 -3.71 0.30
C VAL A 60 6.39 -5.11 -0.01
N PRO A 61 6.01 -5.91 0.99
CA PRO A 61 5.55 -7.29 0.78
C PRO A 61 4.23 -7.32 0.01
N ALA A 62 4.02 -8.37 -0.79
CA ALA A 62 2.73 -8.63 -1.42
C ALA A 62 1.69 -9.05 -0.36
N ALA A 63 0.42 -8.69 -0.60
CA ALA A 63 -0.67 -9.07 0.30
C ALA A 63 -0.78 -10.59 0.47
N SER A 64 -0.77 -11.04 1.71
CA SER A 64 -1.07 -12.43 2.08
C SER A 64 -2.52 -12.80 1.77
N ALA A 65 -2.78 -14.09 1.60
CA ALA A 65 -4.14 -14.60 1.44
C ALA A 65 -4.99 -14.33 2.70
N LEU A 66 -6.23 -13.88 2.48
CA LEU A 66 -7.21 -13.69 3.55
C LEU A 66 -7.56 -15.01 4.22
N GLN A 67 -7.66 -14.99 5.54
CA GLN A 67 -8.08 -16.10 6.39
C GLN A 67 -9.42 -15.77 7.05
N SER A 68 -10.08 -16.80 7.60
CA SER A 68 -11.32 -16.61 8.35
C SER A 68 -11.09 -15.69 9.54
N GLY A 69 -11.86 -14.61 9.63
CA GLY A 69 -11.75 -13.61 10.70
C GLY A 69 -10.85 -12.43 10.37
N ASP A 70 -10.16 -12.43 9.22
CA ASP A 70 -9.41 -11.25 8.76
C ASP A 70 -10.36 -10.13 8.32
N ILE A 71 -9.99 -8.89 8.64
CA ILE A 71 -10.45 -7.71 7.90
C ILE A 71 -9.72 -7.68 6.57
N ALA A 72 -10.47 -7.49 5.49
CA ALA A 72 -9.93 -7.26 4.16
C ALA A 72 -9.70 -5.76 3.92
N LEU A 73 -8.48 -5.28 4.16
CA LEU A 73 -8.14 -3.87 3.98
C LEU A 73 -7.91 -3.54 2.50
N HIS A 74 -8.71 -2.65 1.94
CA HIS A 74 -8.61 -2.28 0.53
C HIS A 74 -7.30 -1.53 0.26
N LEU A 75 -6.54 -1.95 -0.75
CA LEU A 75 -5.41 -1.17 -1.24
C LEU A 75 -5.83 -0.30 -2.43
N PRO A 76 -5.83 1.04 -2.30
CA PRO A 76 -6.16 1.92 -3.40
C PRO A 76 -5.27 1.70 -4.62
N VAL A 77 -5.84 1.78 -5.81
CA VAL A 77 -5.13 1.47 -7.08
C VAL A 77 -3.86 2.33 -7.24
N LEU A 78 -3.92 3.62 -6.91
CA LEU A 78 -2.75 4.49 -7.00
C LEU A 78 -1.63 4.06 -6.04
N VAL A 79 -1.98 3.69 -4.80
CA VAL A 79 -1.00 3.20 -3.82
C VAL A 79 -0.36 1.90 -4.33
N LYS A 80 -1.18 0.99 -4.90
CA LYS A 80 -0.67 -0.24 -5.51
C LYS A 80 0.34 0.04 -6.63
N LEU A 81 0.04 0.95 -7.54
CA LEU A 81 0.95 1.31 -8.64
C LEU A 81 2.27 1.91 -8.14
N LYS A 82 2.21 2.76 -7.12
CA LYS A 82 3.42 3.37 -6.51
C LYS A 82 4.29 2.34 -5.81
N LEU A 83 3.66 1.44 -5.05
CA LEU A 83 4.31 0.31 -4.41
C LEU A 83 5.00 -0.59 -5.43
N GLU A 84 4.32 -0.95 -6.52
CA GLU A 84 4.91 -1.79 -7.58
C GLU A 84 6.06 -1.08 -8.28
N LEU A 85 5.92 0.21 -8.59
CA LEU A 85 7.00 1.01 -9.14
C LEU A 85 8.22 0.99 -8.22
N HIS A 86 8.04 1.23 -6.92
CA HIS A 86 9.10 1.17 -5.92
C HIS A 86 9.79 -0.20 -5.86
N ASN A 87 9.01 -1.28 -5.72
CA ASN A 87 9.56 -2.64 -5.67
C ASN A 87 10.35 -3.00 -6.94
N HIS A 88 9.84 -2.62 -8.12
CA HIS A 88 10.54 -2.85 -9.37
C HIS A 88 11.80 -2.00 -9.52
N MET A 89 11.79 -0.75 -9.06
CA MET A 89 12.99 0.07 -8.98
C MET A 89 14.06 -0.57 -8.08
N LEU A 90 13.68 -1.07 -6.90
CA LEU A 90 14.60 -1.78 -6.01
C LEU A 90 15.18 -3.04 -6.67
N SER A 91 14.32 -3.91 -7.22
CA SER A 91 14.74 -5.17 -7.83
C SER A 91 15.68 -4.99 -9.04
N SER A 92 15.51 -3.91 -9.80
CA SER A 92 16.32 -3.56 -10.97
C SER A 92 17.48 -2.62 -10.66
N ASN A 93 17.66 -2.22 -9.40
CA ASN A 93 18.61 -1.19 -8.97
C ASN A 93 18.45 0.15 -9.75
N THR A 94 17.23 0.49 -10.15
CA THR A 94 16.95 1.75 -10.84
C THR A 94 16.90 2.89 -9.84
N SER A 95 17.80 3.87 -9.99
CA SER A 95 17.80 5.05 -9.12
C SER A 95 16.69 6.04 -9.51
N LYS A 96 16.21 6.80 -8.52
CA LYS A 96 15.28 7.92 -8.74
C LYS A 96 15.79 8.90 -9.80
N ALA A 97 17.09 9.19 -9.80
CA ALA A 97 17.72 10.10 -10.76
C ALA A 97 17.71 9.55 -12.20
N LEU A 98 17.91 8.24 -12.37
CA LEU A 98 17.82 7.60 -13.69
C LEU A 98 16.39 7.65 -14.22
N LEU A 99 15.42 7.27 -13.39
CA LEU A 99 14.00 7.31 -13.76
C LEU A 99 13.55 8.74 -14.09
N ALA A 100 13.95 9.73 -13.27
CA ALA A 100 13.70 11.15 -13.51
C ALA A 100 14.14 11.57 -14.92
N ARG A 101 15.38 11.22 -15.28
CA ARG A 101 15.95 11.54 -16.58
C ARG A 101 15.19 10.87 -17.74
N GLN A 102 14.78 9.61 -17.57
CA GLN A 102 14.02 8.89 -18.61
C GLN A 102 12.61 9.45 -18.79
N MET A 103 11.98 9.91 -17.70
CA MET A 103 10.65 10.53 -17.73
C MET A 103 10.67 12.01 -18.11
N GLY A 104 11.85 12.66 -18.12
CA GLY A 104 11.95 14.12 -18.28
C GLY A 104 11.45 14.89 -17.05
N PHE A 105 11.46 14.26 -15.88
CA PHE A 105 11.03 14.84 -14.60
C PHE A 105 12.22 15.42 -13.83
N ASN A 106 11.93 16.38 -12.94
CA ASN A 106 12.86 16.80 -11.91
C ASN A 106 12.76 15.90 -10.65
N GLY A 107 13.68 16.08 -9.70
CA GLY A 107 13.72 15.28 -8.47
C GLY A 107 12.41 15.32 -7.68
N ALA A 108 11.85 16.52 -7.45
CA ALA A 108 10.61 16.67 -6.70
C ALA A 108 9.40 15.98 -7.37
N GLN A 109 9.36 15.91 -8.71
CA GLN A 109 8.33 15.18 -9.43
C GLN A 109 8.45 13.67 -9.24
N ILE A 110 9.66 13.11 -9.22
CA ILE A 110 9.88 11.68 -8.96
C ILE A 110 9.60 11.34 -7.49
N ASP A 111 10.00 12.18 -6.55
CA ASP A 111 9.69 11.95 -5.14
C ASP A 111 8.17 11.91 -4.91
N ARG A 112 7.42 12.83 -5.51
CA ARG A 112 5.94 12.82 -5.50
C ARG A 112 5.32 11.61 -6.19
N LEU A 113 5.96 11.11 -7.24
CA LEU A 113 5.50 9.91 -7.94
C LEU A 113 5.58 8.68 -7.03
N LEU A 114 6.58 8.63 -6.15
CA LEU A 114 6.82 7.53 -5.19
C LEU A 114 6.17 7.75 -3.81
N ASP A 115 5.72 8.96 -3.49
CA ASP A 115 5.05 9.27 -2.21
C ASP A 115 3.58 8.81 -2.22
N VAL A 116 3.21 7.83 -1.40
CA VAL A 116 1.84 7.28 -1.35
C VAL A 116 0.77 8.28 -0.89
N ALA A 117 1.14 9.34 -0.16
CA ALA A 117 0.23 10.40 0.26
C ALA A 117 -0.03 11.45 -0.83
N TYR A 118 0.79 11.46 -1.89
CA TYR A 118 0.67 12.45 -2.95
C TYR A 118 -0.21 11.98 -4.11
N ALA A 119 -1.15 12.81 -4.56
CA ALA A 119 -1.95 12.50 -5.75
C ALA A 119 -1.07 12.43 -7.00
N SER A 120 -1.19 11.36 -7.79
CA SER A 120 -0.47 11.20 -9.05
C SER A 120 -1.41 10.80 -10.17
N LYS A 121 -1.06 11.22 -11.38
CA LYS A 121 -1.74 10.79 -12.59
C LYS A 121 -1.38 9.34 -12.88
N VAL A 122 -2.38 8.51 -13.22
CA VAL A 122 -2.18 7.10 -13.53
C VAL A 122 -1.24 6.95 -14.72
N GLU A 123 -1.37 7.80 -15.73
CA GLU A 123 -0.58 7.76 -16.96
C GLU A 123 0.92 7.95 -16.69
N ALA A 124 1.28 8.72 -15.66
CA ALA A 124 2.68 8.91 -15.25
C ALA A 124 3.25 7.65 -14.59
N LEU A 125 2.45 6.94 -13.80
CA LEU A 125 2.84 5.68 -13.16
C LEU A 125 2.96 4.56 -14.19
N GLU A 126 2.04 4.48 -15.15
CA GLU A 126 2.11 3.53 -16.26
C GLU A 126 3.35 3.76 -17.12
N GLN A 127 3.67 5.02 -17.45
CA GLN A 127 4.89 5.34 -18.19
C GLN A 127 6.15 4.93 -17.41
N ALA A 128 6.20 5.19 -16.10
CA ALA A 128 7.34 4.81 -15.26
C ALA A 128 7.53 3.29 -15.21
N LEU A 129 6.45 2.54 -15.00
CA LEU A 129 6.46 1.07 -15.01
C LEU A 129 6.85 0.52 -16.38
N PHE A 130 6.37 1.12 -17.47
CA PHE A 130 6.74 0.73 -18.83
C PHE A 130 8.23 0.90 -19.11
N LEU A 131 8.84 2.00 -18.64
CA LEU A 131 10.28 2.24 -18.74
C LEU A 131 11.11 1.19 -17.97
N LEU A 132 10.51 0.54 -16.97
CA LEU A 132 11.09 -0.57 -16.22
C LEU A 132 10.76 -1.95 -16.82
N GLY A 133 9.99 -2.00 -17.92
CA GLY A 133 9.62 -3.24 -18.61
C GLY A 133 8.32 -3.89 -18.13
N TYR A 134 7.44 -3.15 -17.46
CA TYR A 134 6.18 -3.66 -16.92
C TYR A 134 4.96 -2.97 -17.58
N GLU A 135 3.92 -3.76 -17.83
CA GLU A 135 2.64 -3.28 -18.36
C GLU A 135 1.57 -3.31 -17.25
N VAL A 136 0.74 -2.28 -17.21
CA VAL A 136 -0.34 -2.16 -16.23
C VAL A 136 -1.66 -2.60 -16.86
N HIS A 137 -2.37 -3.50 -16.19
CA HIS A 137 -3.73 -3.88 -16.54
C HIS A 137 -4.67 -3.67 -15.35
N THR A 138 -5.92 -3.31 -15.65
CA THR A 138 -6.95 -3.11 -14.63
C THR A 138 -8.10 -4.08 -14.82
N THR A 139 -8.82 -4.36 -13.74
CA THR A 139 -10.04 -5.17 -13.74
C THR A 139 -11.05 -4.52 -12.81
N VAL A 140 -12.31 -4.47 -13.24
CA VAL A 140 -13.43 -3.98 -12.42
C VAL A 140 -14.23 -5.19 -11.95
N VAL A 141 -14.48 -5.25 -10.64
CA VAL A 141 -15.23 -6.35 -10.01
C VAL A 141 -16.44 -5.79 -9.28
N ALA A 142 -17.54 -6.55 -9.27
CA ALA A 142 -18.75 -6.17 -8.55
C ALA A 142 -18.53 -6.30 -7.04
N ILE A 143 -18.82 -5.23 -6.30
CA ILE A 143 -18.89 -5.27 -4.83
C ILE A 143 -20.30 -5.71 -4.44
N ARG A 144 -20.41 -6.80 -3.68
CA ARG A 144 -21.70 -7.19 -3.10
C ARG A 144 -22.04 -6.16 -2.03
N GLN A 145 -23.06 -5.35 -2.27
CA GLN A 145 -23.63 -4.53 -1.21
C GLN A 145 -24.38 -5.45 -0.24
N PRO A 146 -24.24 -5.26 1.09
CA PRO A 146 -25.08 -5.97 2.04
C PRO A 146 -26.54 -5.62 1.72
N SER A 147 -27.35 -6.64 1.45
CA SER A 147 -28.80 -6.49 1.36
C SER A 147 -29.34 -6.02 2.69
N GLU A 148 -30.07 -4.90 2.69
CA GLU A 148 -30.81 -4.36 3.85
C GLU A 148 -31.68 -5.41 4.53
#